data_AF-A0A947WUJ6-F1
#
_entry.id   AF-A0A947WUJ6-F1
#
_cell.length_a   1.000
_cell.length_b   1.000
_cell.length_c   1.000
_cell.angle_alpha   90.00
_cell.angle_beta   90.00
_cell.angle_gamma   90.00
#
_symmetry.space_group_name_H-M   'P 1'
#
loop_
_entity.id
_entity.type
_entity.pdbx_description
1 polymer ?
#
loop_
_entity_poly.entity_id
_entity_poly.type
_entity_poly.pdbx_seq_one_letter_code
_entity_poly.pdbx_strand_id
1 'polypeptide(L)'
;REILRPLAHKCFLTIPGNHEYRTLKHTDLEPLKLAICDPLEIPYFSEPVHLDIFWRGNVFTFFLQHGRGGGSTKGGKLNAASRPLSVNEHTMFTVMGHVHDPNSVKNIKRCLEFERDGEKRVVNMQTVERVEHVVICPAMYHFYGTYASEAGYHPVAKDVSIACVLEESGKYFLDKKPLRY
;
A
#
# COMPACT_ATOMS: atom_id res chain seq x y z
N ARG A 1 6.24 -1.08 -22.64
CA ARG A 1 6.95 -2.25 -22.07
C ARG A 1 8.44 -2.00 -21.94
N GLU A 2 9.13 -1.58 -23.00
CA GLU A 2 10.58 -1.33 -22.99
C GLU A 2 11.01 -0.30 -21.93
N ILE A 3 10.21 0.75 -21.73
CA ILE A 3 10.48 1.78 -20.69
C ILE A 3 10.41 1.20 -19.27
N LEU A 4 9.50 0.24 -19.01
CA LEU A 4 9.29 -0.32 -17.66
C LEU A 4 10.20 -1.52 -17.37
N ARG A 5 10.68 -2.23 -18.40
CA ARG A 5 11.48 -3.43 -18.24
C ARG A 5 12.73 -3.23 -17.35
N PRO A 6 13.48 -2.12 -17.46
CA PRO A 6 14.61 -1.85 -16.55
C PRO A 6 14.21 -1.72 -15.07
N LEU A 7 12.94 -1.45 -14.77
CA LEU A 7 12.42 -1.25 -13.42
C LEU A 7 11.65 -2.45 -12.87
N ALA A 8 11.34 -3.45 -13.70
CA ALA A 8 10.49 -4.58 -13.33
C ALA A 8 11.01 -5.32 -12.08
N HIS A 9 12.32 -5.52 -11.96
CA HIS A 9 12.96 -6.17 -10.80
C HIS A 9 12.82 -5.39 -9.48
N LYS A 10 12.34 -4.13 -9.53
CA LYS A 10 12.06 -3.31 -8.34
C LYS A 10 10.58 -3.35 -7.94
N CYS A 11 9.72 -3.97 -8.74
CA CYS A 11 8.30 -4.10 -8.49
C CYS A 11 8.01 -5.42 -7.78
N PHE A 12 7.71 -5.36 -6.49
CA PHE A 12 7.39 -6.58 -5.71
C PHE A 12 6.09 -7.24 -6.17
N LEU A 13 5.06 -6.45 -6.48
CA LEU A 13 3.76 -6.93 -6.93
C LEU A 13 2.90 -5.82 -7.53
N THR A 14 1.77 -6.21 -8.10
CA THR A 14 0.72 -5.33 -8.63
C THR A 14 -0.65 -5.76 -8.10
N ILE A 15 -1.49 -4.78 -7.74
CA ILE A 15 -2.88 -4.99 -7.32
C ILE A 15 -3.77 -4.13 -8.25
N PRO A 16 -4.82 -4.68 -8.88
CA PRO A 16 -5.69 -3.92 -9.76
C PRO A 16 -6.55 -2.93 -8.98
N GLY A 17 -6.89 -1.84 -9.65
CA GLY A 17 -7.85 -0.89 -9.14
C GLY A 17 -9.26 -1.08 -9.66
N ASN A 18 -10.12 -0.16 -9.24
CA ASN A 18 -11.51 -0.08 -9.69
C ASN A 18 -11.63 0.18 -11.21
N HIS A 19 -10.62 0.77 -11.85
CA HIS A 19 -10.60 1.00 -13.29
C HIS A 19 -10.31 -0.30 -14.06
N GLU A 20 -9.36 -1.10 -13.59
CA GLU A 20 -9.06 -2.42 -14.12
C GLU A 20 -10.28 -3.34 -13.99
N TYR A 21 -10.89 -3.36 -12.80
CA TYR A 21 -12.09 -4.17 -12.56
C TYR A 21 -13.29 -3.75 -13.42
N ARG A 22 -13.46 -2.45 -13.69
CA ARG A 22 -14.48 -1.96 -14.63
C ARG A 22 -14.20 -2.46 -16.04
N THR A 23 -12.94 -2.45 -16.47
CA THR A 23 -12.54 -2.92 -17.80
C THR A 23 -12.81 -4.41 -17.96
N LEU A 24 -12.43 -5.20 -16.95
CA LEU A 24 -12.70 -6.63 -16.90
C LEU A 24 -14.20 -6.91 -17.06
N LYS A 25 -15.06 -6.20 -16.32
CA LYS A 25 -16.52 -6.38 -16.44
C LYS A 25 -17.12 -6.08 -17.81
N HIS A 26 -16.52 -5.18 -18.58
CA HIS A 26 -17.07 -4.76 -19.87
C HIS A 26 -16.46 -5.52 -21.05
N THR A 27 -15.25 -6.05 -20.89
CA THR A 27 -14.46 -6.58 -22.00
C THR A 27 -13.97 -8.00 -21.78
N ASP A 28 -14.13 -8.55 -20.58
CA ASP A 28 -13.53 -9.81 -20.13
C ASP A 28 -11.99 -9.86 -20.30
N LEU A 29 -11.36 -8.67 -20.33
CA LEU A 29 -9.92 -8.51 -20.44
C LEU A 29 -9.34 -7.89 -19.17
N GLU A 30 -8.14 -8.33 -18.82
CA GLU A 30 -7.32 -7.74 -17.76
C GLU A 30 -6.06 -7.09 -18.35
N PRO A 31 -6.15 -5.85 -18.87
CA PRO A 31 -5.02 -5.22 -19.58
C PRO A 31 -3.76 -5.09 -18.72
N LEU A 32 -3.91 -4.76 -17.43
CA LEU A 32 -2.76 -4.63 -16.52
C LEU A 32 -1.99 -5.95 -16.42
N LYS A 33 -2.72 -7.06 -16.23
CA LYS A 33 -2.13 -8.39 -16.15
C LYS A 33 -1.48 -8.80 -17.48
N LEU A 34 -2.27 -8.81 -18.55
CA LEU A 34 -1.86 -9.32 -19.86
C LEU A 34 -0.78 -8.45 -20.53
N ALA A 35 -0.86 -7.13 -20.36
CA ALA A 35 0.01 -6.21 -21.09
C ALA A 35 1.25 -5.79 -20.31
N ILE A 36 1.24 -5.83 -18.97
CA ILE A 36 2.33 -5.34 -18.12
C ILE A 36 2.88 -6.45 -17.24
N CYS A 37 2.05 -7.08 -16.40
CA CYS A 37 2.55 -8.02 -15.38
C CYS A 37 3.12 -9.28 -16.01
N ASP A 38 2.39 -9.95 -16.91
CA ASP A 38 2.84 -11.21 -17.51
C ASP A 38 4.14 -11.01 -18.34
N PRO A 39 4.26 -9.99 -19.21
CA PRO A 39 5.50 -9.79 -19.99
C PRO A 39 6.70 -9.27 -19.21
N LEU A 40 6.48 -8.73 -18.00
CA LEU A 40 7.55 -8.23 -17.13
C LEU A 40 7.80 -9.14 -15.92
N GLU A 41 7.08 -10.26 -15.84
CA GLU A 41 7.16 -11.25 -14.75
C GLU A 41 6.94 -10.62 -13.36
N ILE A 42 6.06 -9.62 -13.29
CA ILE A 42 5.69 -8.96 -12.02
C ILE A 42 4.50 -9.72 -11.40
N PRO A 43 4.58 -10.15 -10.12
CA PRO A 43 3.46 -10.80 -9.45
C PRO A 43 2.18 -9.96 -9.48
N TYR A 44 1.06 -10.57 -9.85
CA TYR A 44 -0.25 -9.92 -9.94
C TYR A 44 -1.22 -10.59 -8.96
N PHE A 45 -1.88 -9.78 -8.13
CA PHE A 45 -2.86 -10.25 -7.15
C PHE A 45 -4.15 -9.45 -7.29
N SER A 46 -5.28 -10.13 -7.50
CA SER A 46 -6.61 -9.49 -7.61
C SER A 46 -7.20 -9.04 -6.27
N GLU A 47 -6.56 -9.44 -5.16
CA GLU A 47 -7.02 -9.22 -3.79
C GLU A 47 -5.98 -8.43 -2.99
N PRO A 48 -6.34 -7.87 -1.82
CA PRO A 48 -5.37 -7.31 -0.90
C PRO A 48 -4.29 -8.33 -0.51
N VAL A 49 -3.06 -7.85 -0.34
CA VAL A 49 -1.89 -8.71 -0.10
C VAL A 49 -1.26 -8.40 1.24
N HIS A 50 -0.93 -9.44 2.00
CA HIS A 50 0.03 -9.36 3.09
C HIS A 50 1.42 -9.62 2.53
N LEU A 51 2.35 -8.68 2.71
CA LEU A 51 3.72 -8.77 2.20
C LEU A 51 4.69 -8.65 3.36
N ASP A 52 5.56 -9.64 3.50
CA ASP A 52 6.66 -9.62 4.46
C ASP A 52 7.98 -9.42 3.73
N ILE A 53 8.71 -8.37 4.11
CA ILE A 53 10.05 -8.09 3.60
C ILE A 53 11.07 -8.53 4.65
N PHE A 54 11.81 -9.58 4.32
CA PHE A 54 12.94 -10.05 5.10
C PHE A 54 14.20 -9.30 4.69
N TRP A 55 14.75 -8.50 5.59
CA TRP A 55 15.96 -7.75 5.29
C TRP A 55 16.84 -7.58 6.53
N ARG A 56 18.11 -7.99 6.40
CA ARG A 56 19.12 -7.88 7.47
C ARG A 56 18.68 -8.52 8.80
N GLY A 57 17.98 -9.65 8.75
CA GLY A 57 17.49 -10.35 9.95
C GLY A 57 16.20 -9.77 10.56
N ASN A 58 15.65 -8.72 9.95
CA ASN A 58 14.38 -8.11 10.37
C ASN A 58 13.25 -8.52 9.40
N VAL A 59 12.02 -8.50 9.91
CA VAL A 59 10.80 -8.70 9.12
C VAL A 59 9.98 -7.41 9.16
N PHE A 60 9.71 -6.85 7.99
CA PHE A 60 8.85 -5.69 7.83
C PHE A 60 7.55 -6.13 7.16
N THR A 61 6.43 -6.00 7.87
CA THR A 61 5.12 -6.52 7.44
C THR A 61 4.26 -5.41 6.83
N PHE A 62 3.62 -5.70 5.72
CA PHE A 62 2.77 -4.77 4.99
C PHE A 62 1.40 -5.39 4.71
N PHE A 63 0.35 -4.59 4.80
CA PHE A 63 -0.94 -4.88 4.20
C PHE A 63 -1.18 -3.93 3.03
N LEU A 64 -1.37 -4.46 1.83
CA LEU A 64 -1.45 -3.70 0.60
C LEU A 64 -2.84 -3.85 -0.02
N GLN A 65 -3.46 -2.74 -0.39
CA GLN A 65 -4.73 -2.73 -1.12
C GLN A 65 -4.80 -1.54 -2.09
N HIS A 66 -5.56 -1.67 -3.18
CA HIS A 66 -5.86 -0.47 -3.99
C HIS A 66 -6.81 0.48 -3.24
N GLY A 67 -7.81 -0.07 -2.55
CA GLY A 67 -8.85 0.68 -1.87
C GLY A 67 -10.11 0.86 -2.72
N ARG A 68 -11.20 1.33 -2.09
CA ARG A 68 -12.49 1.57 -2.75
C ARG A 68 -13.25 2.71 -2.06
N GLY A 69 -13.87 3.58 -2.86
CA GLY A 69 -14.75 4.65 -2.37
C GLY A 69 -14.59 5.96 -3.13
N GLY A 70 -15.49 6.91 -2.92
CA GLY A 70 -15.48 8.23 -3.58
C GLY A 70 -15.15 9.39 -2.63
N GLY A 71 -14.45 9.11 -1.52
CA GLY A 71 -14.17 10.11 -0.49
C GLY A 71 -13.39 11.30 -1.05
N SER A 72 -14.07 12.44 -1.23
CA SER A 72 -13.45 13.69 -1.68
C SER A 72 -12.75 14.41 -0.54
N THR A 73 -13.20 14.21 0.71
CA THR A 73 -12.64 14.84 1.91
C THR A 73 -11.46 14.06 2.48
N LYS A 74 -10.49 14.76 3.07
CA LYS A 74 -9.32 14.16 3.73
C LYS A 74 -9.70 13.09 4.78
N GLY A 75 -10.74 13.36 5.58
CA GLY A 75 -11.27 12.41 6.55
C GLY A 75 -11.87 11.16 5.91
N GLY A 76 -12.65 11.31 4.84
CA GLY A 76 -13.22 10.18 4.11
C GLY A 76 -12.16 9.26 3.49
N LYS A 77 -11.08 9.86 2.97
CA LYS A 77 -9.92 9.14 2.43
C LYS A 77 -9.19 8.32 3.49
N LEU A 78 -8.91 8.93 4.64
CA LEU A 78 -8.28 8.25 5.77
C LEU A 78 -9.16 7.13 6.32
N ASN A 79 -10.46 7.37 6.47
CA ASN A 79 -11.39 6.34 6.93
C ASN A 79 -11.40 5.14 5.98
N ALA A 80 -11.36 5.37 4.66
CA ALA A 80 -11.25 4.28 3.69
C ALA A 80 -9.93 3.50 3.84
N ALA A 81 -8.81 4.20 4.00
CA ALA A 81 -7.49 3.58 4.18
C ALA A 81 -7.38 2.78 5.48
N SER A 82 -8.05 3.21 6.55
CA SER A 82 -8.02 2.59 7.88
C SER A 82 -8.99 1.42 8.05
N ARG A 83 -9.88 1.11 7.08
CA ARG A 83 -10.81 -0.03 7.19
C ARG A 83 -10.15 -1.37 7.52
N PRO A 84 -9.02 -1.76 6.90
CA PRO A 84 -8.39 -3.05 7.16
C PRO A 84 -7.90 -3.21 8.60
N LEU A 85 -7.66 -2.11 9.32
CA LEU A 85 -7.18 -2.16 10.70
C LEU A 85 -8.12 -2.94 11.64
N SER A 86 -9.41 -2.99 11.30
CA SER A 86 -10.45 -3.69 12.06
C SER A 86 -10.44 -5.20 11.88
N VAL A 87 -9.84 -5.72 10.80
CA VAL A 87 -9.88 -7.15 10.44
C VAL A 87 -8.51 -7.80 10.41
N ASN A 88 -7.45 -7.03 10.16
CA ASN A 88 -6.09 -7.56 10.14
C ASN A 88 -5.54 -7.70 11.56
N GLU A 89 -4.52 -8.54 11.74
CA GLU A 89 -3.65 -8.45 12.91
C GLU A 89 -2.77 -7.19 12.82
N HIS A 90 -1.80 -7.01 13.73
CA HIS A 90 -0.87 -5.89 13.63
C HIS A 90 0.03 -6.05 12.40
N THR A 91 0.04 -5.03 11.54
CA THR A 91 1.06 -4.85 10.52
C THR A 91 1.78 -3.53 10.75
N MET A 92 3.06 -3.46 10.39
CA MET A 92 3.82 -2.20 10.48
C MET A 92 3.26 -1.13 9.52
N PHE A 93 2.84 -1.53 8.32
CA PHE A 93 2.34 -0.61 7.29
C PHE A 93 1.07 -1.14 6.62
N THR A 94 -0.02 -0.38 6.69
CA THR A 94 -1.20 -0.56 5.84
C THR A 94 -1.13 0.47 4.70
N VAL A 95 -1.00 0.03 3.45
CA VAL A 95 -0.81 0.89 2.27
C VAL A 95 -2.03 0.82 1.36
N MET A 96 -2.56 1.98 0.98
CA MET A 96 -3.69 2.13 0.07
C MET A 96 -3.37 3.05 -1.11
N GLY A 97 -3.78 2.65 -2.32
CA GLY A 97 -3.83 3.53 -3.49
C GLY A 97 -5.10 4.38 -3.59
N HIS A 98 -5.57 4.59 -4.82
CA HIS A 98 -6.92 5.07 -5.19
C HIS A 98 -7.28 6.54 -4.93
N VAL A 99 -7.02 7.11 -3.75
CA VAL A 99 -7.58 8.44 -3.37
C VAL A 99 -6.63 9.62 -3.62
N HIS A 100 -5.46 9.33 -4.20
CA HIS A 100 -4.54 10.30 -4.81
C HIS A 100 -4.10 11.46 -3.90
N ASP A 101 -4.02 11.21 -2.59
CA ASP A 101 -3.67 12.20 -1.57
C ASP A 101 -2.56 11.62 -0.67
N PRO A 102 -1.29 12.07 -0.83
CA PRO A 102 -0.17 11.52 -0.07
C PRO A 102 -0.29 11.88 1.41
N ASN A 103 -0.90 10.98 2.15
CA ASN A 103 -1.17 11.13 3.56
C ASN A 103 -0.76 9.88 4.34
N SER A 104 -0.38 10.07 5.59
CA SER A 104 -0.08 8.97 6.48
C SER A 104 -0.54 9.30 7.89
N VAL A 105 -1.13 8.33 8.57
CA VAL A 105 -1.52 8.44 9.97
C VAL A 105 -0.98 7.26 10.75
N LYS A 106 -0.68 7.50 12.02
CA LYS A 106 -0.31 6.44 12.96
C LYS A 106 -1.57 5.93 13.65
N ASN A 107 -1.68 4.62 13.77
CA ASN A 107 -2.65 3.92 14.58
C ASN A 107 -1.89 3.19 15.70
N ILE A 108 -2.38 3.26 16.93
CA ILE A 108 -1.83 2.47 18.04
C ILE A 108 -2.73 1.25 18.19
N LYS A 109 -2.15 0.06 18.02
CA LYS A 109 -2.85 -1.21 18.13
C LYS A 109 -2.35 -1.97 19.33
N ARG A 110 -3.30 -2.40 20.17
CA ARG A 110 -3.03 -3.23 21.32
C ARG A 110 -2.95 -4.69 20.87
N CYS A 111 -1.80 -5.30 21.10
CA CYS A 111 -1.46 -6.65 20.63
C CYS A 111 -1.15 -7.55 21.82
N LEU A 112 -1.31 -8.86 21.63
CA LEU A 112 -0.81 -9.86 22.57
C LEU A 112 0.58 -10.30 22.15
N GLU A 113 1.49 -10.30 23.10
CA GLU A 113 2.83 -10.86 22.94
C GLU A 113 2.96 -12.07 23.83
N PHE A 114 3.46 -13.15 23.24
CA PHE A 114 3.67 -14.42 23.90
C PHE A 114 5.16 -14.68 24.04
N GLU A 115 5.61 -14.83 25.29
CA GLU A 115 6.92 -15.40 25.56
C GLU A 115 6.80 -16.91 25.47
N ARG A 116 7.72 -17.53 24.74
CA ARG A 116 7.74 -18.98 24.56
C ARG A 116 9.08 -19.56 25.01
N ASP A 117 9.01 -20.72 25.66
CA ASP A 117 10.21 -21.49 26.01
C ASP A 117 10.87 -22.15 24.79
N GLY A 118 11.97 -22.87 25.01
CA GLY A 118 12.67 -23.62 23.97
C GLY A 118 11.83 -24.74 23.31
N GLU A 119 10.70 -25.13 23.94
CA GLU A 119 9.73 -26.09 23.39
C GLU A 119 8.52 -25.39 22.75
N LYS A 120 8.59 -24.06 22.57
CA LYS A 120 7.53 -23.20 22.02
C LYS A 120 6.26 -23.13 22.86
N ARG A 121 6.27 -23.57 24.13
CA ARG A 121 5.13 -23.43 25.05
C ARG A 121 5.05 -22.00 25.53
N VAL A 122 3.84 -21.46 25.63
CA VAL A 122 3.63 -20.10 26.16
C VAL A 122 3.91 -20.10 27.65
N VAL A 123 4.90 -19.34 28.09
CA VAL A 123 5.28 -19.20 29.50
C VAL A 123 4.84 -17.86 30.09
N ASN A 124 4.62 -16.86 29.25
CA ASN A 124 4.09 -15.57 29.64
C ASN A 124 3.26 -14.97 28.50
N MET A 125 2.27 -14.16 28.86
CA MET A 125 1.43 -13.43 27.92
C MET A 125 1.25 -12.01 28.44
N GLN A 126 1.62 -11.04 27.61
CA GLN A 126 1.47 -9.63 27.94
C GLN A 126 0.80 -8.86 26.81
N THR A 127 0.16 -7.76 27.20
CA THR A 127 -0.41 -6.83 26.25
C THR A 127 0.61 -5.74 25.94
N VAL A 128 0.87 -5.51 24.66
CA VAL A 128 1.81 -4.49 24.19
C VAL A 128 1.13 -3.56 23.20
N GLU A 129 1.54 -2.29 23.20
CA GLU A 129 1.07 -1.32 22.22
C GLU A 129 2.07 -1.24 21.07
N ARG A 130 1.58 -1.42 19.84
CA ARG A 130 2.39 -1.35 18.62
C ARG A 130 1.86 -0.27 17.69
N VAL A 131 2.77 0.43 17.04
CA VAL A 131 2.42 1.46 16.06
C VAL A 131 2.24 0.81 14.69
N GLU A 132 1.13 1.12 14.05
CA GLU A 132 0.82 0.76 12.68
C GLU A 132 0.69 2.04 11.85
N HIS A 133 1.32 2.06 10.68
CA HIS A 133 1.29 3.20 9.77
C HIS A 133 0.29 2.98 8.66
N VAL A 134 -0.76 3.80 8.59
CA VAL A 134 -1.65 3.84 7.42
C VAL A 134 -1.09 4.84 6.43
N VAL A 135 -0.83 4.39 5.21
CA VAL A 135 -0.20 5.16 4.13
C VAL A 135 -1.13 5.21 2.94
N ILE A 136 -1.36 6.41 2.41
CA ILE A 136 -2.10 6.63 1.16
C ILE A 136 -1.10 7.06 0.10
N CYS A 137 -1.00 6.28 -0.97
CA CYS A 137 -0.14 6.60 -2.10
C CYS A 137 -0.77 7.68 -3.00
N PRO A 138 0.05 8.63 -3.52
CA PRO A 138 -0.39 9.63 -4.48
C PRO A 138 -0.76 9.01 -5.84
N ALA A 139 -1.40 9.80 -6.72
CA ALA A 139 -1.46 9.47 -8.14
C ALA A 139 -0.09 9.59 -8.80
N MET A 140 0.13 8.82 -9.85
CA MET A 140 1.25 9.01 -10.79
C MET A 140 0.81 9.66 -12.12
N TYR A 141 -0.41 10.20 -12.21
CA TYR A 141 -0.97 10.75 -13.46
C TYR A 141 -0.96 12.27 -13.55
N HIS A 142 -0.92 12.78 -14.79
CA HIS A 142 -1.24 14.18 -15.09
C HIS A 142 -2.70 14.48 -14.70
N PHE A 143 -2.94 15.64 -14.10
CA PHE A 143 -4.27 16.05 -13.67
C PHE A 143 -5.09 16.72 -14.78
N TYR A 144 -4.52 17.71 -15.47
CA TYR A 144 -5.21 18.43 -16.54
C TYR A 144 -5.41 17.56 -17.79
N GLY A 145 -6.56 17.74 -18.46
CA GLY A 145 -6.96 16.90 -19.60
C GLY A 145 -7.48 15.52 -19.21
N THR A 146 -7.84 15.31 -17.95
CA THR A 146 -8.47 14.08 -17.46
C THR A 146 -9.90 14.33 -17.02
N TYR A 147 -10.69 13.25 -16.93
CA TYR A 147 -12.03 13.27 -16.34
C TYR A 147 -12.06 13.96 -14.97
N ALA A 148 -11.03 13.78 -14.14
CA ALA A 148 -10.99 14.41 -12.82
C ALA A 148 -10.89 15.95 -12.89
N SER A 149 -10.17 16.46 -13.90
CA SER A 149 -10.11 17.90 -14.17
C SER A 149 -11.42 18.42 -14.75
N GLU A 150 -12.08 17.67 -15.64
CA GLU A 150 -13.39 18.03 -16.20
C GLU A 150 -14.49 18.06 -15.14
N ALA A 151 -14.44 17.12 -14.20
CA ALA A 151 -15.38 17.00 -13.09
C ALA A 151 -15.12 18.01 -11.95
N GLY A 152 -14.10 18.87 -12.07
CA GLY A 152 -13.80 19.91 -11.08
C GLY A 152 -13.22 19.39 -9.75
N TYR A 153 -12.59 18.21 -9.75
CA TYR A 153 -11.93 17.70 -8.54
C TYR A 153 -10.67 18.49 -8.19
N HIS A 154 -10.19 18.33 -6.96
CA HIS A 154 -8.93 18.94 -6.56
C HIS A 154 -7.75 18.27 -7.27
N PRO A 155 -6.77 19.05 -7.76
CA PRO A 155 -5.55 18.50 -8.33
C PRO A 155 -4.82 17.63 -7.30
N VAL A 156 -4.36 16.48 -7.77
CA VAL A 156 -3.56 15.54 -6.97
C VAL A 156 -2.22 16.20 -6.63
N ALA A 157 -1.67 15.87 -5.45
CA ALA A 157 -0.35 16.34 -5.08
C ALA A 157 0.67 15.79 -6.09
N LYS A 158 1.18 16.68 -6.95
CA LYS A 158 2.29 16.36 -7.85
C LYS A 158 3.56 16.29 -7.03
N ASP A 159 4.44 15.41 -7.46
CA ASP A 159 5.83 15.38 -7.01
C ASP A 159 6.02 15.09 -5.52
N VAL A 160 5.08 14.43 -4.85
CA VAL A 160 5.25 13.99 -3.45
C VAL A 160 5.13 12.49 -3.38
N SER A 161 6.17 11.83 -2.90
CA SER A 161 6.16 10.40 -2.58
C SER A 161 6.23 10.21 -1.06
N ILE A 162 5.62 9.12 -0.58
CA ILE A 162 5.85 8.64 0.77
C ILE A 162 6.82 7.47 0.67
N ALA A 163 8.03 7.65 1.20
CA ALA A 163 9.03 6.61 1.30
C ALA A 163 8.91 5.93 2.67
N CYS A 164 8.78 4.60 2.66
CA CYS A 164 8.98 3.79 3.86
C CYS A 164 10.48 3.46 3.92
N VAL A 165 11.21 4.08 4.86
CA VAL A 165 12.64 3.84 5.03
C VAL A 165 12.81 2.76 6.08
N LEU A 166 13.51 1.69 5.71
CA LEU A 166 13.84 0.55 6.56
C LEU A 166 15.33 0.62 6.90
N GLU A 167 15.68 0.48 8.18
CA GLU A 167 17.07 0.50 8.65
C GLU A 167 17.56 -0.90 9.03
N GLU A 168 18.87 -1.14 8.92
CA GLU A 168 19.50 -2.41 9.30
C GLU A 168 19.26 -2.76 10.78
N SER A 169 19.07 -1.75 11.61
CA SER A 169 18.71 -1.89 13.04
C SER A 169 17.32 -2.47 13.29
N GLY A 170 16.49 -2.65 12.26
CA GLY A 170 15.08 -3.01 12.37
C GLY A 170 14.14 -1.82 12.61
N LYS A 171 14.69 -0.62 12.81
CA LYS A 171 13.90 0.61 12.87
C LYS A 171 13.36 0.98 11.49
N TYR A 172 12.27 1.73 11.48
CA TYR A 172 11.64 2.22 10.27
C TYR A 172 10.97 3.57 10.50
N PHE A 173 10.83 4.34 9.42
CA PHE A 173 10.10 5.61 9.44
C PHE A 173 9.50 5.94 8.08
N LEU A 174 8.52 6.86 8.09
CA LEU A 174 7.95 7.41 6.87
C LEU A 174 8.61 8.77 6.58
N ASP A 175 9.09 8.94 5.36
CA ASP A 175 9.63 10.19 4.87
C ASP A 175 8.80 10.70 3.68
N LYS A 176 8.44 11.98 3.70
CA LYS A 176 7.77 12.62 2.57
C LYS A 176 8.82 13.29 1.71
N LYS A 177 9.15 12.66 0.59
CA LYS A 177 10.17 13.18 -0.34
C LYS A 177 9.53 13.80 -1.57
N PRO A 178 10.06 14.92 -2.07
CA PRO A 178 9.74 15.34 -3.42
C PRO A 178 10.19 14.25 -4.42
N LEU A 179 9.34 13.91 -5.39
CA LEU A 179 9.71 13.00 -6.48
C LEU A 179 10.82 13.68 -7.29
N ARG A 180 12.03 13.09 -7.26
CA ARG A 180 13.13 13.49 -8.15
C ARG A 180 13.08 12.54 -9.35
N TYR A 181 12.67 13.06 -10.50
CA TYR A 181 12.80 12.36 -11.80
C TYR A 181 14.23 12.46 -12.31
#